data_AF-A0A6G7V9V7-F1
#
_entry.id   AF-A0A6G7V9V7-F1
#
_cell.length_a   1.000
_cell.length_b   1.000
_cell.length_c   1.000
_cell.angle_alpha   90.00
_cell.angle_beta   90.00
_cell.angle_gamma   90.00
#
_symmetry.space_group_name_H-M   'P 1'
#
loop_
_entity.id
_entity.type
_entity.pdbx_description
1 polymer ?
#
loop_
_entity_poly.entity_id
_entity_poly.type
_entity_poly.pdbx_seq_one_letter_code
_entity_poly.pdbx_strand_id
1 'polypeptide(L)'
;MCFLSRINQLAAAQLIGNRSIIGEVLDELLDYAQGHFQHEEEFMRRTGFVAYERHYGIHQRFEGWLSQVHWQYLKGLRQDLSEELLKYLNGWLITHILDEDLACRLEGART
;
A
#
# COMPACT_ATOMS: atom_id res chain seq x y z
N MET A 1 -12.27 -3.44 -5.07
CA MET A 1 -12.22 -1.96 -5.11
C MET A 1 -10.77 -1.59 -5.30
N CYS A 2 -10.43 -0.81 -6.33
CA CYS A 2 -9.05 -0.61 -6.77
C CYS A 2 -8.27 0.35 -5.85
N PHE A 3 -7.06 -0.06 -5.48
CA PHE A 3 -6.03 0.67 -4.73
C PHE A 3 -5.82 2.13 -5.20
N LEU A 4 -5.90 2.38 -6.52
CA LEU A 4 -5.86 3.72 -7.13
C LEU A 4 -7.00 4.65 -6.66
N SER A 5 -8.18 4.11 -6.39
CA SER A 5 -9.32 4.91 -5.92
C SER A 5 -9.05 5.51 -4.54
N ARG A 6 -8.31 4.80 -3.68
CA ARG A 6 -7.99 5.25 -2.32
C ARG A 6 -6.92 6.32 -2.32
N ILE A 7 -5.90 6.20 -3.17
CA ILE A 7 -4.90 7.27 -3.31
C ILE A 7 -5.52 8.54 -3.92
N ASN A 8 -6.46 8.39 -4.87
CA ASN A 8 -7.19 9.54 -5.40
C ASN A 8 -8.04 10.25 -4.31
N GLN A 9 -8.67 9.49 -3.41
CA GLN A 9 -9.37 10.07 -2.25
C GLN A 9 -8.40 10.77 -1.29
N LEU A 10 -7.21 10.22 -1.07
CA LEU A 10 -6.18 10.82 -0.21
C LEU A 10 -5.69 12.16 -0.80
N ALA A 11 -5.45 12.20 -2.11
CA ALA A 11 -5.06 13.42 -2.80
C ALA A 11 -6.15 14.50 -2.73
N ALA A 12 -7.42 14.12 -2.88
CA ALA A 12 -8.55 15.05 -2.73
C ALA A 12 -8.68 15.56 -1.28
N ALA A 13 -8.52 14.69 -0.28
CA ALA A 13 -8.57 15.06 1.14
C ALA A 13 -7.44 16.05 1.51
N GLN A 14 -6.23 15.85 0.96
CA GLN A 14 -5.11 16.76 1.14
C GLN A 14 -5.39 18.16 0.58
N LEU A 15 -6.06 18.27 -0.58
CA LEU A 15 -6.44 19.56 -1.17
C LEU A 15 -7.46 20.33 -0.32
N ILE A 16 -8.32 19.62 0.40
CA ILE A 16 -9.33 20.21 1.29
C ILE A 16 -8.70 20.63 2.64
N GLY A 17 -7.49 20.12 2.97
CA GLY A 17 -6.79 20.44 4.22
C GLY A 17 -7.46 19.87 5.47
N ASN A 18 -8.34 18.87 5.31
CA ASN A 18 -9.07 18.29 6.44
C ASN A 18 -8.30 17.12 7.04
N ARG A 19 -7.68 17.38 8.19
CA ARG A 19 -6.91 16.42 8.97
C ARG A 19 -7.68 15.14 9.33
N SER A 20 -8.97 15.24 9.67
CA SER A 20 -9.75 14.05 10.03
C SER A 20 -9.88 13.11 8.83
N ILE A 21 -10.24 13.68 7.68
CA ILE A 21 -10.45 12.92 6.44
C ILE A 21 -9.14 12.28 5.98
N ILE A 22 -8.01 12.99 6.10
CA ILE A 22 -6.70 12.43 5.74
C ILE A 22 -6.34 11.25 6.64
N GLY A 23 -6.61 11.34 7.95
CA GLY A 23 -6.45 10.22 8.88
C GLY A 23 -7.29 9.02 8.49
N GLU A 24 -8.59 9.22 8.24
CA GLU A 24 -9.51 8.17 7.81
C GLU A 24 -9.07 7.49 6.50
N VAL A 25 -8.59 8.26 5.52
CA VAL A 25 -8.11 7.68 4.26
C VAL A 25 -6.79 6.91 4.44
N LEU A 26 -5.92 7.33 5.37
CA LEU A 26 -4.71 6.58 5.71
C LEU A 26 -5.04 5.25 6.41
N ASP A 27 -6.03 5.25 7.32
CA ASP A 27 -6.56 4.02 7.95
C ASP A 27 -7.09 3.06 6.88
N GLU A 28 -7.98 3.54 6.00
CA GLU A 28 -8.52 2.71 4.92
C GLU A 28 -7.44 2.18 3.97
N LEU A 29 -6.40 2.97 3.69
CA LEU A 29 -5.29 2.55 2.84
C LEU A 29 -4.45 1.46 3.51
N LEU A 30 -4.22 1.58 4.81
CA LEU A 30 -3.48 0.58 5.60
C LEU A 30 -4.24 -0.75 5.66
N ASP A 31 -5.53 -0.71 6.00
CA ASP A 31 -6.39 -1.89 6.05
C ASP A 31 -6.46 -2.61 4.70
N TYR A 32 -6.60 -1.83 3.61
CA TYR A 32 -6.65 -2.41 2.28
C TYR A 32 -5.31 -3.03 1.87
N ALA A 33 -4.19 -2.38 2.19
CA ALA A 33 -2.86 -2.91 1.87
C ALA A 33 -2.56 -4.21 2.60
N GLN A 34 -2.84 -4.26 3.91
CA GLN A 34 -2.68 -5.48 4.70
C GLN A 34 -3.54 -6.62 4.15
N GLY A 35 -4.80 -6.34 3.82
CA GLY A 35 -5.70 -7.33 3.24
C GLY A 35 -5.25 -7.84 1.88
N HIS A 36 -4.72 -6.97 1.02
CA HIS A 36 -4.17 -7.34 -0.30
C HIS A 36 -2.93 -8.22 -0.14
N PHE A 37 -1.93 -7.76 0.62
CA PHE A 37 -0.68 -8.49 0.83
C PHE A 37 -0.89 -9.85 1.47
N GLN A 38 -1.78 -9.97 2.47
CA GLN A 38 -2.10 -11.26 3.08
C GLN A 38 -2.63 -12.28 2.07
N HIS A 39 -3.54 -11.87 1.19
CA HIS A 39 -4.08 -12.77 0.16
C HIS A 39 -2.99 -13.22 -0.83
N GLU A 40 -2.12 -12.30 -1.25
CA GLU A 40 -1.05 -12.63 -2.20
C GLU A 40 0.02 -13.52 -1.56
N GLU A 41 0.39 -13.23 -0.33
CA GLU A 41 1.31 -14.07 0.43
C GLU A 41 0.77 -15.47 0.68
N GLU A 42 -0.52 -15.59 1.01
CA GLU A 42 -1.15 -16.90 1.13
C GLU A 42 -1.12 -17.66 -0.19
N PHE A 43 -1.42 -16.98 -1.31
CA PHE A 43 -1.33 -17.57 -2.64
C PHE A 43 0.11 -17.99 -3.01
N MET A 44 1.10 -17.13 -2.75
CA MET A 44 2.52 -17.42 -2.99
C MET A 44 3.01 -18.63 -2.19
N ARG A 45 2.65 -18.70 -0.90
CA ARG A 45 3.01 -19.85 -0.05
C ARG A 45 2.35 -21.14 -0.56
N ARG A 46 1.09 -21.08 -1.00
CA ARG A 46 0.33 -22.24 -1.49
C ARG A 46 0.85 -22.77 -2.82
N THR A 47 1.34 -21.89 -3.70
CA THR A 47 1.87 -22.26 -5.02
C THR A 47 3.38 -22.54 -5.02
N GLY A 48 4.08 -22.26 -3.92
CA GLY A 48 5.52 -22.45 -3.81
C GLY A 48 6.31 -21.42 -4.62
N PHE A 49 5.81 -20.19 -4.71
CA PHE A 49 6.45 -19.11 -5.46
C PHE A 49 7.89 -18.88 -5.00
N VAL A 50 8.84 -19.02 -5.92
CA VAL A 50 10.29 -19.08 -5.62
C VAL A 50 10.80 -17.79 -4.98
N ALA A 51 10.22 -16.64 -5.35
CA ALA A 51 10.63 -15.34 -4.82
C ALA A 51 9.79 -14.86 -3.62
N TYR A 52 9.08 -15.75 -2.92
CA TYR A 52 8.20 -15.40 -1.79
C TYR A 52 8.89 -14.51 -0.75
N GLU A 53 10.06 -14.90 -0.23
CA GLU A 53 10.76 -14.14 0.82
C GLU A 53 11.12 -12.71 0.38
N ARG A 54 11.52 -12.53 -0.87
CA ARG A 54 11.82 -11.21 -1.44
C ARG A 54 10.54 -10.36 -1.50
N HIS A 55 9.46 -10.95 -2.00
CA HIS A 55 8.17 -10.27 -2.17
C HIS A 55 7.57 -9.90 -0.79
N TYR A 56 7.57 -10.84 0.16
CA TYR A 56 7.16 -10.60 1.54
C TYR A 56 7.93 -9.44 2.19
N GLY A 57 9.25 -9.38 1.99
CA GLY A 57 10.05 -8.27 2.48
C GLY A 57 9.69 -6.92 1.85
N ILE A 58 9.17 -6.88 0.62
CA ILE A 58 8.65 -5.66 -0.02
C ILE A 58 7.37 -5.20 0.69
N HIS A 59 6.43 -6.12 0.95
CA HIS A 59 5.19 -5.83 1.70
C HIS A 59 5.49 -5.28 3.09
N GLN A 60 6.33 -5.97 3.87
CA GLN A 60 6.67 -5.55 5.23
C GLN A 60 7.27 -4.14 5.28
N ARG A 61 8.14 -3.79 4.33
CA ARG A 61 8.73 -2.45 4.26
C ARG A 61 7.68 -1.38 3.97
N PHE A 62 6.74 -1.66 3.08
CA PHE A 62 5.68 -0.72 2.76
C PHE A 62 4.70 -0.55 3.92
N GLU A 63 4.24 -1.64 4.54
CA GLU A 63 3.35 -1.59 5.70
C GLU A 63 3.98 -0.85 6.88
N GLY A 64 5.26 -1.12 7.17
CA GLY A 64 5.99 -0.43 8.23
C GLY A 64 6.11 1.07 7.96
N TRP A 65 6.44 1.44 6.73
CA TRP A 65 6.51 2.84 6.32
C TRP A 65 5.15 3.53 6.39
N LEU A 66 4.08 2.91 5.88
CA LEU A 66 2.72 3.47 5.88
C LEU A 66 2.18 3.62 7.32
N SER A 67 2.40 2.62 8.17
CA SER A 67 2.05 2.66 9.60
C SER A 67 2.76 3.80 10.31
N GLN A 68 4.05 4.03 10.00
CA GLN A 68 4.83 5.12 10.58
C GLN A 68 4.30 6.50 10.15
N VAL A 69 3.95 6.66 8.87
CA VAL A 69 3.30 7.87 8.33
C VAL A 69 1.98 8.13 9.05
N HIS A 70 1.13 7.09 9.13
CA HIS A 70 -0.17 7.17 9.75
C HIS A 70 -0.05 7.58 11.24
N TRP A 71 0.85 6.94 11.99
CA TRP A 71 1.10 7.28 13.38
C TRP A 71 1.58 8.72 13.58
N GLN A 72 2.52 9.20 12.75
CA GLN A 72 2.98 10.60 12.80
C GLN A 72 1.85 11.58 12.54
N TYR A 73 0.94 11.22 11.63
CA TYR A 73 -0.22 12.01 11.30
C TYR A 73 -1.24 12.05 12.45
N LEU A 74 -1.55 10.91 13.08
CA LEU A 74 -2.45 10.90 14.24
C LEU A 74 -1.87 11.67 15.45
N LYS A 75 -0.55 11.67 15.63
CA LYS A 75 0.11 12.34 16.77
C LYS A 75 0.34 13.83 16.60
N GLY A 76 -0.07 14.44 15.49
CA GLY A 76 0.23 15.87 15.26
C GLY A 76 1.67 16.15 14.83
N LEU A 77 2.52 15.12 14.75
CA LEU A 77 3.95 15.25 14.43
C LEU A 77 4.18 15.56 12.95
N ARG A 78 3.17 15.29 12.12
CA ARG A 78 3.11 15.63 10.71
C ARG A 78 1.89 16.52 10.47
N GLN A 79 2.10 17.68 9.86
CA GLN A 79 1.04 18.65 9.56
C GLN A 79 0.30 18.31 8.26
N ASP A 80 1.05 17.93 7.23
CA ASP A 80 0.55 17.65 5.88
C ASP A 80 1.16 16.36 5.32
N LEU A 81 0.45 15.69 4.41
CA LEU A 81 1.09 14.75 3.50
C LEU A 81 1.68 15.57 2.36
N SER A 82 3.01 15.65 2.30
CA SER A 82 3.68 16.35 1.20
C SER A 82 3.29 15.73 -0.14
N GLU A 83 3.29 16.55 -1.20
CA GLU A 83 3.09 16.10 -2.57
C GLU A 83 4.03 14.94 -2.95
N GLU A 84 5.25 14.96 -2.40
CA GLU A 84 6.25 13.91 -2.52
C GLU A 84 5.78 12.58 -1.92
N LEU A 85 5.08 12.62 -0.80
CA LEU A 85 4.53 11.43 -0.15
C LEU A 85 3.40 10.80 -0.97
N LEU A 86 2.51 11.65 -1.51
CA LEU A 86 1.43 11.21 -2.40
C LEU A 86 2.00 10.64 -3.72
N LYS A 87 3.07 11.25 -4.25
CA LYS A 87 3.81 10.72 -5.39
C LYS A 87 4.46 9.37 -5.09
N TYR A 88 5.08 9.23 -3.93
CA TYR A 88 5.68 7.97 -3.51
C TYR A 88 4.63 6.88 -3.36
N LEU A 89 3.50 7.17 -2.71
CA LEU A 89 2.36 6.24 -2.61
C LEU A 89 1.90 5.79 -3.99
N ASN A 90 1.59 6.73 -4.89
CA ASN A 90 1.15 6.40 -6.24
C ASN A 90 2.20 5.60 -7.02
N GLY A 91 3.47 6.01 -6.96
CA GLY A 91 4.55 5.37 -7.69
C GLY A 91 4.80 3.95 -7.21
N TRP A 92 4.95 3.76 -5.89
CA TRP A 92 5.17 2.46 -5.30
C TRP A 92 4.03 1.49 -5.64
N LEU A 93 2.78 1.96 -5.54
CA LEU A 93 1.61 1.13 -5.79
C LEU A 93 1.49 0.69 -7.25
N ILE A 94 1.73 1.61 -8.19
CA ILE A 94 1.67 1.32 -9.63
C ILE A 94 2.77 0.33 -10.00
N THR A 95 4.00 0.55 -9.52
CA THR A 95 5.12 -0.36 -9.78
C THR A 95 4.88 -1.73 -9.16
N HIS A 96 4.38 -1.78 -7.93
CA HIS A 96 4.14 -3.04 -7.23
C HIS A 96 3.06 -3.90 -7.93
N ILE A 97 1.91 -3.30 -8.28
CA ILE A 97 0.83 -3.99 -9.00
C ILE A 97 1.29 -4.47 -10.39
N LEU A 98 2.09 -3.67 -11.10
CA LEU A 98 2.50 -4.01 -12.46
C LEU A 98 3.60 -5.07 -12.50
N ASP A 99 4.58 -5.00 -11.61
CA ASP A 99 5.78 -5.83 -11.69
C ASP A 99 5.69 -7.07 -10.80
N GLU A 100 5.18 -6.94 -9.57
CA GLU A 100 5.28 -7.99 -8.55
C GLU A 100 3.99 -8.82 -8.48
N ASP A 101 2.79 -8.20 -8.43
CA ASP A 101 1.51 -8.93 -8.44
C ASP A 101 1.33 -9.73 -9.74
N LEU A 102 1.74 -9.15 -10.88
CA LEU A 102 1.64 -9.81 -12.18
C LEU A 102 2.57 -11.02 -12.26
N ALA A 103 3.81 -10.89 -11.77
CA ALA A 103 4.77 -12.00 -11.71
C ALA A 103 4.24 -13.15 -10.84
N CYS A 104 3.70 -12.83 -9.66
CA CYS A 104 3.07 -13.79 -8.77
C CYS A 104 1.93 -14.57 -9.46
N ARG A 105 1.03 -13.86 -10.16
CA ARG A 105 -0.13 -14.47 -10.84
C ARG A 105 0.25 -15.32 -12.04
N LEU A 106 1.31 -14.97 -12.78
CA LEU A 106 1.75 -15.70 -13.97
C LEU A 106 2.58 -16.95 -13.66
N GLU A 107 3.29 -16.97 -12.53
CA GLU A 107 4.07 -18.13 -12.10
C GLU A 107 3.20 -19.15 -11.36
N GLY A 108 2.26 -18.70 -10.53
CA GLY A 108 1.31 -19.58 -9.83
C GLY A 108 0.27 -20.27 -10.73
N ALA A 109 0.14 -19.84 -11.99
CA ALA A 109 -0.76 -20.44 -12.99
C ALA A 109 -0.11 -21.54 -13.85
N ARG A 110 1.19 -21.83 -13.67
CA ARG A 110 1.95 -22.82 -14.47
C ARG A 110 2.09 -24.20 -13.79
N THR A 111 1.46 -24.39 -12.63
CA THR A 111 1.39 -25.66 -11.88
C THR A 111 -0.04 -26.12 -11.80
#